data_AF-A0A845ZIN3-F1
#
_entry.id   AF-A0A845ZIN3-F1
#
_cell.length_a   1.000
_cell.length_b   1.000
_cell.length_c   1.000
_cell.angle_alpha   90.00
_cell.angle_beta   90.00
_cell.angle_gamma   90.00
#
_symmetry.space_group_name_H-M   'P 1'
#
loop_
_entity.id
_entity.type
_entity.pdbx_description
1 polymer ?
#
loop_
_entity_poly.entity_id
_entity_poly.type
_entity_poly.pdbx_seq_one_letter_code
_entity_poly.pdbx_strand_id
1 'polypeptide(L)'
;MELICTGDGDVPLWMKICDGNEPDKKQFGGAMIEFKKQMQFDSVMVADSAFYTQENLQIVNQLKWLSRVPLTVKAASLCKHSAVSHQLSAICY
;
A
#
# COMPACT_ATOMS: atom_id res chain seq x y z
N MET A 1 -10.74 -5.08 9.21
CA MET A 1 -9.58 -5.58 9.98
C MET A 1 -8.35 -5.15 9.22
N GLU A 2 -7.35 -4.64 9.92
CA GLU A 2 -6.07 -4.27 9.32
C GLU A 2 -4.96 -5.15 9.88
N LEU A 3 -4.09 -5.64 9.00
CA LEU A 3 -3.05 -6.60 9.34
C LEU A 3 -1.75 -6.21 8.63
N ILE A 4 -0.65 -6.24 9.38
CA ILE A 4 0.71 -6.07 8.86
C ILE A 4 1.50 -7.31 9.21
N CYS A 5 2.11 -7.93 8.20
CA CYS A 5 2.92 -9.12 8.32
C CYS A 5 4.39 -8.84 8.00
N THR A 6 5.25 -9.81 8.29
CA THR A 6 6.61 -9.91 7.76
C THR A 6 6.60 -9.93 6.22
N GLY A 7 7.74 -9.62 5.60
CA GLY A 7 7.83 -9.46 4.13
C GLY A 7 7.50 -10.73 3.33
N ASP A 8 7.67 -11.90 3.93
CA ASP A 8 7.23 -13.21 3.40
C ASP A 8 5.74 -13.48 3.62
N GLY A 9 5.07 -12.70 4.48
CA GLY A 9 3.66 -12.83 4.80
C GLY A 9 3.34 -13.89 5.86
N ASP A 10 4.35 -14.60 6.37
CA ASP A 10 4.17 -15.78 7.21
C ASP A 10 3.83 -15.44 8.67
N VAL A 11 4.30 -14.28 9.17
CA VAL A 11 4.12 -13.88 10.57
C VAL A 11 3.41 -12.53 10.68
N PRO A 12 2.25 -12.46 11.36
CA PRO A 12 1.59 -11.19 11.66
C PRO A 12 2.37 -10.44 12.73
N LEU A 13 2.78 -9.21 12.43
CA LEU A 13 3.52 -8.33 13.35
C LEU A 13 2.60 -7.37 14.09
N TRP A 14 1.48 -6.99 13.47
CA TRP A 14 0.55 -6.02 14.03
C TRP A 14 -0.83 -6.22 13.44
N MET A 15 -1.85 -6.04 14.27
CA MET A 15 -3.26 -6.18 13.87
C MET A 15 -4.11 -5.15 14.59
N LYS A 16 -5.07 -4.59 13.86
CA LYS A 16 -6.13 -3.75 14.40
C LYS A 16 -7.49 -4.33 14.05
N ILE A 17 -8.30 -4.49 15.10
CA ILE A 17 -9.69 -4.88 14.98
C ILE A 17 -10.50 -3.62 14.66
N CYS A 18 -11.17 -3.63 13.51
CA CYS A 18 -12.05 -2.54 13.08
C CYS A 18 -13.49 -2.91 13.41
N ASP A 19 -14.33 -1.91 13.68
CA ASP A 19 -15.75 -2.06 14.02
C ASP A 19 -16.65 -2.53 12.85
N GLY A 20 -16.06 -2.79 11.68
CA GLY A 20 -16.76 -3.29 10.48
C GLY A 20 -17.66 -2.28 9.76
N ASN A 21 -17.95 -1.14 10.40
CA ASN A 21 -18.82 -0.09 9.86
C ASN A 21 -18.06 1.04 9.13
N GLU A 22 -16.72 1.01 9.18
CA GLU A 22 -15.85 2.00 8.56
C GLU A 22 -15.25 1.47 7.24
N PRO A 23 -15.19 2.27 6.17
CA PRO A 23 -14.62 1.82 4.91
C PRO A 23 -13.09 1.64 5.02
N ASP A 24 -12.60 0.45 4.66
CA ASP A 24 -11.17 0.08 4.72
C ASP A 24 -10.25 1.08 4.00
N LYS A 25 -10.74 1.70 2.91
CA LYS A 25 -9.98 2.67 2.12
C LYS A 25 -9.48 3.89 2.91
N LYS A 26 -10.11 4.23 4.04
CA LYS A 26 -9.76 5.41 4.85
C LYS A 26 -8.76 5.12 5.97
N GLN A 27 -8.49 3.85 6.28
CA GLN A 27 -7.78 3.48 7.50
C GLN A 27 -6.31 3.11 7.26
N PHE A 28 -5.94 2.65 6.06
CA PHE A 28 -4.58 2.17 5.77
C PHE A 28 -3.46 3.17 6.10
N GLY A 29 -3.60 4.44 5.71
CA GLY A 29 -2.59 5.46 6.01
C GLY A 29 -2.38 5.63 7.52
N GLY A 30 -3.49 5.61 8.28
CA GLY A 30 -3.45 5.66 9.74
C GLY A 30 -2.79 4.44 10.36
N ALA A 31 -3.13 3.24 9.89
CA ALA A 31 -2.56 1.98 10.34
C ALA A 31 -1.04 1.93 10.18
N MET A 32 -0.53 2.38 9.03
CA MET A 32 0.92 2.43 8.75
C MET A 32 1.65 3.38 9.70
N ILE A 33 1.07 4.54 10.00
CA ILE A 33 1.63 5.50 10.95
C ILE A 33 1.60 4.94 12.36
N GLU A 34 0.51 4.30 12.77
CA GLU A 34 0.36 3.67 14.07
C GLU A 34 1.38 2.54 14.27
N PHE A 35 1.52 1.67 13.27
CA PHE A 35 2.55 0.63 13.26
C PHE A 35 3.96 1.21 13.35
N LYS A 36 4.28 2.25 12.57
CA LYS A 36 5.61 2.89 12.60
C LYS A 36 5.94 3.51 13.97
N LYS A 37 4.94 4.05 14.68
CA LYS A 37 5.13 4.57 16.04
C LYS A 37 5.51 3.47 17.03
N GLN A 38 4.91 2.29 16.90
CA GLN A 38 5.17 1.14 17.77
C GLN A 38 6.48 0.43 17.40
N MET A 39 6.83 0.40 16.12
CA MET A 39 7.94 -0.38 15.58
C MET A 39 8.96 0.53 14.88
N GLN A 40 10.09 0.77 15.53
CA GLN A 40 11.15 1.66 15.04
C GLN A 40 12.26 0.90 14.28
N PHE A 41 11.91 0.30 13.14
CA PHE A 41 12.91 -0.25 12.21
C PHE A 41 12.78 0.38 10.83
N ASP A 42 13.88 0.42 10.07
CA ASP A 42 13.85 0.88 8.68
C ASP A 42 13.26 -0.22 7.80
N SER A 43 12.16 0.09 7.12
CA SER A 43 11.41 -0.87 6.31
C SER A 43 10.62 -0.20 5.21
N VAL A 44 10.32 -0.97 4.16
CA VAL A 44 9.38 -0.60 3.11
C VAL A 44 8.04 -1.29 3.40
N MET A 45 6.97 -0.52 3.46
CA MET A 45 5.62 -1.07 3.64
C MET A 45 5.01 -1.43 2.29
N VAL A 46 4.57 -2.66 2.11
CA VAL A 46 3.93 -3.12 0.87
C VAL A 46 2.42 -3.20 1.09
N ALA A 47 1.64 -2.52 0.24
CA ALA A 47 0.18 -2.53 0.30
C ALA A 47 -0.45 -2.83 -1.06
N ASP A 48 -1.69 -3.30 -1.05
CA ASP A 48 -2.43 -3.52 -2.30
C ASP A 48 -2.88 -2.20 -2.96
N SER A 49 -3.63 -2.28 -4.05
CA SER A 49 -4.07 -1.09 -4.77
C SER A 49 -5.17 -0.29 -4.08
N ALA A 50 -5.90 -0.86 -3.12
CA ALA A 50 -6.93 -0.13 -2.38
C ALA A 50 -6.31 0.97 -1.49
N PHE A 51 -5.05 0.82 -1.11
CA PHE A 51 -4.25 1.85 -0.44
C PHE A 51 -4.04 3.11 -1.29
N TYR A 52 -3.97 2.99 -2.63
CA TYR A 52 -3.58 4.08 -3.53
C TYR A 52 -4.72 5.10 -3.71
N THR A 53 -4.94 5.93 -2.70
CA THR A 53 -5.86 7.06 -2.69
C THR A 53 -5.10 8.34 -2.39
N GLN A 54 -5.60 9.49 -2.85
CA GLN A 54 -4.94 10.77 -2.61
C GLN A 54 -4.73 11.02 -1.11
N GLU A 55 -5.71 10.68 -0.28
CA GLU A 55 -5.66 10.88 1.17
C GLU A 55 -4.56 10.03 1.81
N ASN A 56 -4.49 8.73 1.48
CA ASN A 56 -3.48 7.84 2.05
C ASN A 56 -2.06 8.27 1.65
N LEU A 57 -1.85 8.66 0.38
CA LEU A 57 -0.56 9.12 -0.12
C LEU A 57 -0.05 10.37 0.60
N GLN A 58 -0.95 11.27 1.00
CA GLN A 58 -0.60 12.44 1.80
C GLN A 58 -0.20 12.07 3.23
N ILE A 59 -0.91 11.10 3.84
CA ILE A 59 -0.64 10.63 5.21
C ILE A 59 0.72 9.94 5.32
N VAL A 60 1.07 9.10 4.34
CA VAL A 60 2.28 8.26 4.37
C VAL A 60 3.51 8.91 3.73
N ASN A 61 3.49 10.22 3.47
CA ASN A 61 4.52 10.94 2.72
C ASN A 61 5.95 10.80 3.29
N GLN A 62 6.09 10.51 4.58
CA GLN A 62 7.36 10.31 5.28
C GLN A 62 7.75 8.84 5.42
N LEU A 63 6.94 7.90 4.95
CA LEU A 63 7.19 6.46 5.00
C LEU A 63 7.72 5.97 3.65
N LYS A 64 8.57 4.94 3.67
CA LYS A 64 8.90 4.17 2.47
C LYS A 64 7.77 3.16 2.24
N TRP A 65 7.11 3.23 1.09
CA TRP A 65 6.01 2.32 0.75
C TRP A 65 6.05 1.90 -0.72
N LEU A 66 5.43 0.75 -1.01
CA LEU A 66 5.24 0.21 -2.35
C LEU A 66 3.79 -0.25 -2.47
N SER A 67 3.11 0.15 -3.55
CA SER A 67 1.74 -0.28 -3.81
C SER A 67 1.49 -0.45 -5.30
N ARG A 68 0.51 -1.29 -5.63
CA ARG A 68 0.02 -1.42 -7.00
C ARG A 68 -0.85 -0.22 -7.34
N VAL A 69 -0.64 0.40 -8.49
CA VAL A 69 -1.55 1.47 -8.96
C VAL A 69 -2.86 0.85 -9.46
N PRO A 70 -4.05 1.31 -9.00
CA PRO A 70 -5.34 0.87 -9.51
C PRO A 70 -5.48 1.12 -11.00
N LEU A 71 -6.04 0.16 -11.74
CA LEU A 71 -6.31 0.32 -13.17
C LEU A 71 -7.44 1.31 -13.48
N THR A 72 -8.16 1.75 -12.45
CA THR A 72 -9.10 2.87 -12.54
C THR A 72 -8.36 4.19 -12.82
N VAL A 73 -7.06 4.27 -12.54
CA VAL A 73 -6.22 5.40 -12.96
C VAL A 73 -5.96 5.30 -14.46
N LYS A 74 -6.40 6.32 -15.21
CA LYS A 74 -6.31 6.35 -16.68
C LYS A 74 -4.88 6.10 -17.18
N ALA A 75 -3.89 6.72 -16.54
CA ALA A 75 -2.48 6.52 -16.90
C ALA A 75 -2.02 5.07 -16.71
N ALA A 76 -2.39 4.43 -15.58
CA ALA A 76 -2.04 3.03 -15.31
C ALA A 76 -2.67 2.08 -16.33
N SER A 77 -3.92 2.33 -16.72
CA SER A 77 -4.59 1.57 -17.78
C SER A 77 -3.87 1.69 -19.13
N LEU A 78 -3.49 2.90 -19.53
CA LEU A 78 -2.75 3.14 -20.78
C LEU A 78 -1.37 2.47 -20.79
N CYS A 79 -0.63 2.54 -19.67
CA CYS A 79 0.68 1.88 -19.53
C CYS A 79 0.55 0.36 -19.64
N LYS A 80 -0.52 -0.25 -19.12
CA LYS A 80 -0.75 -1.69 -19.25
C LYS A 80 -0.85 -2.16 -20.69
N HIS A 81 -1.53 -1.40 -21.55
CA HIS A 81 -1.68 -1.74 -22.97
C HIS A 81 -0.36 -1.51 -23.74
N SER A 82 0.44 -0.55 -23.30
CA SER A 82 1.73 -0.22 -23.92
C SER A 82 2.86 -1.17 -23.50
N ALA A 83 2.77 -1.77 -22.31
CA ALA A 83 3.78 -2.70 -21.79
C ALA A 83 3.77 -4.09 -22.46
N VAL A 84 2.73 -4.41 -23.24
CA VAL A 84 2.65 -5.68 -23.98
C VAL A 84 3.53 -5.66 -25.25
N SER A 85 3.94 -4.49 -25.75
CA SER A 85 4.76 -4.38 -26.98
C SER A 85 6.27 -4.31 -26.75
N HIS A 86 6.74 -4.01 -25.53
CA HIS A 86 8.16 -3.97 -25.21
C HIS A 86 8.43 -4.64 -23.87
N GLN A 87 9.34 -5.61 -23.88
CA GLN A 87 9.76 -6.39 -22.72
C GLN A 87 9.97 -5.53 -21.47
N LEU A 88 9.39 -6.02 -20.37
CA LEU A 88 9.43 -5.50 -19.01
C LEU A 88 10.87 -5.25 -18.53
N SER A 89 11.38 -4.03 -18.68
CA SER A 89 12.57 -3.55 -17.96
C SER A 89 12.29 -2.36 -17.03
N ALA A 90 11.03 -1.98 -16.84
CA ALA A 90 10.66 -0.87 -15.97
C ALA A 90 9.91 -1.39 -14.75
N ILE A 91 10.68 -1.76 -13.72
CA ILE A 91 10.21 -1.75 -12.33
C ILE A 91 9.84 -0.30 -12.05
N CYS A 92 8.54 0.01 -12.05
CA CYS A 92 8.04 1.28 -11.54
C CYS A 92 8.25 1.27 -10.02
N TYR A 93 9.24 2.05 -9.57
CA TYR A 93 9.29 2.60 -8.22
C TYR A 93 8.13 3.57 -8.01
#